data_AF-A0A8J2AIS8-F1
#
_entry.id   AF-A0A8J2AIS8-F1
#
_cell.length_a   1.000
_cell.length_b   1.000
_cell.length_c   1.000
_cell.angle_alpha   90.00
_cell.angle_beta   90.00
_cell.angle_gamma   90.00
#
_symmetry.space_group_name_H-M   'P 1'
#
loop_
_entity.id
_entity.type
_entity.pdbx_description
1 polymer ?
#
loop_
_entity_poly.entity_id
_entity_poly.type
_entity_poly.pdbx_seq_one_letter_code
_entity_poly.pdbx_strand_id
1 'polypeptide(L)'
;MAAGESSGDIFVAGDLASYPDIRTGKTSRAEHWNAAVSQGETAALNILGRHKVFRRDQTNSTVRTELFGKRMEFVGTVDTLQHAVVEGDVDGMNFVVYYVNQRDEITGVLNLGKPEVTAATTRLMEVSKMPKASEVIIGLVNAESLVARSQMV
;
A
#
# COMPACT_ATOMS: atom_id res chain seq x y z
N MET A 1 -13.63 19.84 7.20
CA MET A 1 -15.06 19.60 6.90
C MET A 1 -15.19 19.41 5.40
N ALA A 2 -15.85 18.34 4.94
CA ALA A 2 -16.06 18.02 3.53
C ALA A 2 -17.55 17.74 3.30
N ALA A 3 -18.03 18.04 2.09
CA ALA A 3 -19.43 18.08 1.70
C ALA A 3 -20.18 16.75 1.90
N GLY A 4 -21.40 16.87 2.46
CA GLY A 4 -22.30 15.78 2.83
C GLY A 4 -22.57 15.82 4.33
N GLU A 5 -23.46 16.70 4.80
CA GLU A 5 -23.98 16.62 6.17
C GLU A 5 -24.79 15.32 6.30
N SER A 6 -24.13 14.25 6.75
CA SER A 6 -24.84 13.13 7.35
C SER A 6 -25.28 13.58 8.74
N SER A 7 -26.53 13.31 9.10
CA SER A 7 -26.93 13.22 10.50
C SER A 7 -25.83 12.47 11.27
N GLY A 8 -25.39 13.01 12.41
CA GLY A 8 -24.21 12.54 13.16
C GLY A 8 -24.21 11.07 13.62
N ASP A 9 -25.28 10.35 13.32
CA ASP A 9 -25.55 8.97 13.72
C ASP A 9 -25.51 7.97 12.55
N ILE A 10 -25.19 8.39 11.32
CA ILE A 10 -25.08 7.49 10.15
C ILE A 10 -23.61 7.27 9.80
N PHE A 11 -23.20 6.01 9.71
CA PHE A 11 -21.84 5.59 9.36
C PHE A 11 -21.84 4.77 8.06
N VAL A 12 -20.79 4.92 7.26
CA VAL A 12 -20.56 4.16 6.02
C VAL A 12 -19.18 3.50 6.07
N ALA A 13 -19.11 2.25 5.60
CA ALA A 13 -17.88 1.47 5.50
C ALA A 13 -17.95 0.56 4.26
N GLY A 14 -16.80 0.06 3.82
CA GLY A 14 -16.66 -0.78 2.63
C GLY A 14 -16.54 0.03 1.34
N ASP A 15 -16.76 -0.62 0.20
CA ASP A 15 -16.47 -0.07 -1.13
C ASP A 15 -17.27 1.20 -1.50
N LEU A 16 -18.41 1.42 -0.82
CA LEU A 16 -19.23 2.63 -0.96
C LEU A 16 -18.66 3.82 -0.16
N ALA A 17 -17.80 3.58 0.82
CA ALA A 17 -17.26 4.62 1.67
C ALA A 17 -16.19 5.44 0.95
N SER A 18 -16.40 6.76 0.95
CA SER A 18 -15.41 7.73 0.51
C SER A 18 -14.78 8.40 1.71
N TYR A 19 -13.48 8.66 1.67
CA TYR A 19 -12.73 9.30 2.75
C TYR A 19 -11.75 10.34 2.21
N PRO A 20 -11.40 11.37 3.00
CA PRO A 20 -10.34 12.30 2.64
C PRO A 20 -8.99 11.60 2.72
N ASP A 21 -8.35 11.39 1.58
CA ASP A 21 -7.01 10.83 1.50
C ASP A 21 -5.98 11.91 1.82
N ILE A 22 -5.32 11.78 2.97
CA ILE A 22 -4.35 12.75 3.49
C ILE A 22 -3.13 12.86 2.57
N ARG A 23 -2.76 11.79 1.84
CA ARG A 23 -1.60 11.80 0.93
C ARG A 23 -1.86 12.66 -0.30
N THR A 24 -3.08 12.61 -0.83
CA THR A 24 -3.43 13.29 -2.09
C THR A 24 -4.24 14.57 -1.88
N GLY A 25 -4.79 14.77 -0.68
CA GLY A 25 -5.73 15.85 -0.36
C GLY A 25 -7.10 15.70 -1.04
N LYS A 26 -7.36 14.57 -1.72
CA LYS A 26 -8.58 14.32 -2.48
C LYS A 26 -9.50 13.35 -1.74
N THR A 27 -10.79 13.38 -2.09
CA THR A 27 -11.73 12.34 -1.69
C THR A 27 -11.45 11.08 -2.51
N SER A 28 -11.22 9.96 -1.83
CA SER A 28 -10.85 8.68 -2.42
C SER A 28 -11.75 7.55 -1.94
N ARG A 29 -11.81 6.47 -2.72
CA ARG A 29 -12.41 5.18 -2.35
C ARG A 29 -11.35 4.08 -2.28
N ALA A 30 -11.64 3.01 -1.56
CA ALA A 30 -10.77 1.85 -1.46
C ALA A 30 -11.60 0.59 -1.66
N GLU A 31 -11.40 -0.10 -2.78
CA GLU A 31 -12.17 -1.27 -3.19
C GLU A 31 -11.39 -2.55 -2.84
N HIS A 32 -11.03 -2.68 -1.56
CA HIS A 32 -10.22 -3.80 -1.07
C HIS A 32 -10.71 -4.29 0.28
N TRP A 33 -10.62 -5.61 0.48
CA TRP A 33 -11.02 -6.28 1.72
C TRP A 33 -10.41 -5.65 2.97
N ASN A 34 -9.10 -5.40 2.97
CA ASN A 34 -8.42 -4.81 4.14
C ASN A 34 -8.98 -3.42 4.49
N ALA A 35 -9.24 -2.60 3.47
CA ALA A 35 -9.85 -1.30 3.65
C ALA A 35 -11.28 -1.42 4.19
N ALA A 36 -12.10 -2.35 3.66
CA ALA A 36 -13.44 -2.59 4.15
C ALA A 36 -13.47 -3.03 5.63
N VAL A 37 -12.55 -3.92 6.02
CA VAL A 37 -12.39 -4.36 7.42
C VAL A 37 -11.99 -3.18 8.32
N SER A 38 -10.98 -2.41 7.93
CA SER A 38 -10.49 -1.26 8.72
C SER A 38 -11.53 -0.14 8.83
N GLN A 39 -12.28 0.12 7.76
CA GLN A 39 -13.40 1.06 7.78
C GLN A 39 -14.52 0.57 8.69
N GLY A 40 -14.83 -0.73 8.68
CA GLY A 40 -15.81 -1.34 9.58
C GLY A 40 -15.42 -1.18 11.05
N GLU A 41 -14.16 -1.44 11.39
CA GLU A 41 -13.64 -1.21 12.75
C GLU A 41 -13.77 0.27 13.15
N THR A 42 -13.40 1.19 12.25
CA THR A 42 -13.49 2.63 12.51
C THR A 42 -14.94 3.08 12.71
N ALA A 43 -15.87 2.58 11.88
CA ALA A 43 -17.29 2.86 12.00
C ALA A 43 -17.84 2.36 13.36
N ALA A 44 -17.52 1.12 13.75
CA ALA A 44 -17.94 0.55 15.03
C ALA A 44 -17.43 1.37 16.24
N LEU A 45 -16.16 1.79 16.20
CA LEU A 45 -15.58 2.64 17.24
C LEU A 45 -16.25 4.02 17.31
N ASN A 46 -16.65 4.59 16.17
CA ASN A 46 -17.35 5.87 16.14
C ASN A 46 -18.80 5.78 16.59
N ILE A 47 -19.50 4.67 16.30
CA ILE A 47 -20.80 4.35 16.91
C ILE A 47 -20.69 4.31 18.44
N LEU A 48 -19.56 3.84 18.97
CA LEU A 48 -19.26 3.82 20.42
C LEU A 48 -18.72 5.17 20.96
N GLY A 49 -18.79 6.25 20.18
CA GLY A 49 -18.35 7.59 20.59
C GLY A 49 -16.84 7.75 20.75
N ARG A 50 -16.03 6.91 20.09
CA ARG A 50 -14.55 6.97 20.20
C ARG A 50 -13.88 7.96 19.24
N HIS A 51 -14.64 8.58 18.32
CA HIS A 51 -14.16 9.62 17.39
C HIS A 51 -12.83 9.30 16.68
N LYS A 52 -12.64 8.04 16.26
CA LYS A 52 -11.50 7.57 15.48
C LYS A 52 -11.61 8.06 14.04
N VAL A 53 -10.56 8.71 13.55
CA VAL A 53 -10.43 9.10 12.15
C VAL A 53 -9.95 7.90 11.34
N PHE A 54 -10.69 7.54 10.30
CA PHE A 54 -10.19 6.56 9.33
C PHE A 54 -8.98 7.17 8.60
N ARG A 55 -7.87 6.45 8.62
CA ARG A 55 -6.67 6.81 7.87
C ARG A 55 -6.34 5.65 6.96
N ARG A 56 -6.33 5.88 5.65
CA ARG A 56 -5.72 4.94 4.73
C ARG A 56 -4.22 5.00 4.93
N ASP A 57 -3.66 3.98 5.56
CA ASP A 57 -2.23 3.73 5.58
C ASP A 57 -1.81 2.92 4.34
N GLN A 58 -0.50 2.82 4.14
CA GLN A 58 0.08 2.14 2.98
C GLN A 58 -0.16 0.62 3.03
N THR A 59 -0.46 0.06 4.21
CA THR A 59 -0.67 -1.38 4.42
C THR A 59 -2.07 -1.85 4.01
N ASN A 60 -3.08 -0.98 4.14
CA ASN A 60 -4.40 -1.17 3.55
C ASN A 60 -4.43 -1.08 2.01
N SER A 61 -3.29 -0.83 1.36
CA SER A 61 -3.16 -0.83 -0.10
C SER A 61 -2.49 -2.09 -0.64
N THR A 62 -2.37 -3.13 0.20
CA THR A 62 -1.88 -4.44 -0.27
C THR A 62 -2.95 -5.15 -1.08
N VAL A 63 -2.62 -5.48 -2.33
CA VAL A 63 -3.46 -6.21 -3.26
C VAL A 63 -2.80 -7.53 -3.57
N ARG A 64 -3.56 -8.62 -3.50
CA ARG A 64 -3.11 -9.95 -3.88
C ARG A 64 -4.06 -10.51 -4.93
N THR A 65 -3.49 -11.06 -5.99
CA THR A 65 -4.26 -11.77 -7.02
C THR A 65 -3.54 -13.04 -7.43
N GLU A 66 -4.30 -14.03 -7.88
CA GLU A 66 -3.78 -15.26 -8.45
C GLU A 66 -4.27 -15.40 -9.89
N LEU A 67 -3.34 -15.48 -10.82
CA LEU A 67 -3.61 -15.63 -12.25
C LEU A 67 -2.84 -16.84 -12.74
N PHE A 68 -3.53 -17.83 -13.32
CA PHE A 68 -2.92 -19.06 -13.85
C PHE A 68 -2.01 -19.80 -12.85
N GLY A 69 -2.41 -19.86 -11.58
CA GLY A 69 -1.62 -20.49 -10.50
C GLY A 69 -0.36 -19.70 -10.09
N LYS A 70 -0.23 -18.45 -10.58
CA LYS A 70 0.85 -17.53 -10.21
C LYS A 70 0.28 -16.44 -9.32
N ARG A 71 0.96 -16.24 -8.19
CA ARG A 71 0.56 -15.29 -7.17
C ARG A 71 1.32 -13.99 -7.37
N MET A 72 0.57 -12.91 -7.56
CA MET A 72 1.06 -11.55 -7.68
C MET A 72 0.61 -10.74 -6.48
N GLU A 73 1.53 -9.93 -5.98
CA GLU A 73 1.28 -9.09 -4.82
C GLU A 73 1.77 -7.68 -5.07
N PHE A 74 0.95 -6.71 -4.71
CA PHE A 74 1.27 -5.30 -4.82
C PHE A 74 1.08 -4.62 -3.46
N VAL A 75 2.00 -3.74 -3.09
CA VAL A 75 1.91 -2.88 -1.89
C VAL A 75 2.14 -1.44 -2.31
N GLY A 76 1.39 -0.51 -1.72
CA GLY A 76 1.58 0.92 -1.90
C GLY A 76 0.71 1.53 -2.99
N THR A 77 1.26 2.47 -3.75
CA THR A 77 0.53 3.28 -4.74
C THR A 77 1.38 3.54 -5.98
N VAL A 78 0.71 3.70 -7.11
CA VAL A 78 1.35 4.03 -8.39
C VAL A 78 0.76 5.34 -8.89
N ASP A 79 1.56 6.39 -8.88
CA ASP A 79 1.17 7.69 -9.45
C ASP A 79 1.47 7.74 -10.96
N THR A 80 2.55 7.09 -11.40
CA THR A 80 2.94 6.95 -12.82
C THR A 80 3.59 5.60 -13.07
N LEU A 81 3.32 5.02 -14.25
CA LEU A 81 3.95 3.78 -14.71
C LEU A 81 5.28 4.01 -15.43
N GLN A 82 5.66 5.27 -15.67
CA GLN A 82 6.86 5.60 -16.48
C GLN A 82 8.18 5.40 -15.73
N HIS A 83 8.13 5.28 -14.40
CA HIS A 83 9.32 5.17 -13.56
C HIS A 83 9.23 3.92 -12.70
N ALA A 84 9.83 2.84 -13.20
CA ALA A 84 9.87 1.57 -12.52
C ALA A 84 11.25 0.90 -12.66
N VAL A 85 11.69 0.21 -11.62
CA VAL A 85 12.90 -0.61 -11.61
C VAL A 85 12.49 -2.06 -11.49
N VAL A 86 12.98 -2.92 -12.39
CA VAL A 86 12.69 -4.35 -12.38
C VAL A 86 13.90 -5.12 -11.90
N GLU A 87 13.67 -6.03 -10.96
CA GLU A 87 14.65 -6.93 -10.40
C GLU A 87 14.19 -8.39 -10.60
N GLY A 88 15.06 -9.26 -11.09
CA GLY A 88 14.78 -10.69 -11.27
C GLY A 88 14.42 -11.07 -12.70
N ASP A 89 13.74 -12.20 -12.86
CA ASP A 89 13.44 -12.82 -14.15
C ASP A 89 11.95 -12.66 -14.49
N VAL A 90 11.67 -11.80 -15.48
CA VAL A 90 10.31 -11.55 -15.96
C VAL A 90 9.78 -12.74 -16.74
N ASP A 91 10.61 -13.37 -17.57
CA ASP A 91 10.21 -14.52 -18.40
C ASP A 91 9.97 -15.75 -17.54
N GLY A 92 10.80 -15.94 -16.51
CA GLY A 92 10.65 -16.98 -15.49
C GLY A 92 9.58 -16.71 -14.45
N MET A 93 8.87 -15.56 -14.52
CA MET A 93 7.85 -15.17 -13.55
C MET A 93 8.37 -15.20 -12.11
N ASN A 94 9.52 -14.60 -11.87
CA ASN A 94 10.12 -14.48 -10.54
C ASN A 94 10.85 -13.12 -10.43
N PHE A 95 10.08 -12.07 -10.17
CA PHE A 95 10.56 -10.70 -10.24
C PHE A 95 9.89 -9.78 -9.23
N VAL A 96 10.53 -8.63 -9.01
CA VAL A 96 10.02 -7.49 -8.26
C VAL A 96 10.06 -6.25 -9.15
N VAL A 97 9.03 -5.43 -9.07
CA VAL A 97 8.95 -4.11 -9.71
C VAL A 97 8.79 -3.06 -8.63
N TYR A 98 9.72 -2.11 -8.58
CA TYR A 98 9.67 -0.97 -7.69
C TYR A 98 9.17 0.24 -8.48
N TYR A 99 8.01 0.78 -8.11
CA TYR A 99 7.49 2.03 -8.66
C TYR A 99 8.07 3.19 -7.88
N VAL A 100 8.65 4.16 -8.61
CA VAL A 100 9.39 5.27 -8.01
C VAL A 100 8.86 6.62 -8.48
N ASN A 101 8.96 7.63 -7.64
CA ASN A 101 8.56 8.99 -7.99
C ASN A 101 9.79 9.90 -8.23
N GLN A 102 9.54 11.13 -8.67
CA GLN A 102 10.57 12.13 -8.93
C GLN A 102 11.31 12.63 -7.67
N ARG A 103 10.82 12.26 -6.47
CA ARG A 103 11.39 12.65 -5.18
C ARG A 103 12.31 11.59 -4.58
N ASP A 104 12.73 10.60 -5.39
CA ASP A 104 13.62 9.52 -4.96
C ASP A 104 12.98 8.55 -3.95
N GLU A 105 11.64 8.42 -3.98
CA GLU A 105 10.86 7.56 -3.10
C GLU A 105 10.28 6.36 -3.86
N ILE A 106 10.27 5.19 -3.21
CA ILE A 106 9.54 4.01 -3.69
C ILE A 106 8.10 4.12 -3.22
N THR A 107 7.17 4.33 -4.15
CA THR A 107 5.75 4.54 -3.83
C THR A 107 4.95 3.25 -3.82
N GLY A 108 5.43 2.23 -4.53
CA GLY A 108 4.78 0.92 -4.58
C GLY A 108 5.72 -0.19 -5.05
N VAL A 109 5.39 -1.42 -4.67
CA VAL A 109 6.17 -2.61 -5.01
C VAL A 109 5.22 -3.69 -5.48
N LEU A 110 5.44 -4.20 -6.70
CA LEU A 110 4.79 -5.40 -7.22
C LEU A 110 5.79 -6.54 -7.17
N ASN A 111 5.38 -7.73 -6.76
CA ASN A 111 6.19 -8.94 -6.92
C ASN A 111 5.37 -10.11 -7.46
N LEU A 112 6.09 -11.02 -8.08
CA LEU A 112 5.58 -12.31 -8.51
C LEU A 112 6.63 -13.36 -8.11
N GLY A 113 6.23 -14.35 -7.32
CA GLY A 113 7.12 -15.42 -6.84
C GLY A 113 7.96 -15.10 -5.60
N LYS A 114 7.79 -13.90 -5.00
CA LYS A 114 8.59 -13.41 -3.85
C LYS A 114 7.73 -12.80 -2.73
N PRO A 115 6.80 -13.57 -2.12
CA PRO A 115 5.85 -13.03 -1.14
C PRO A 115 6.50 -12.39 0.10
N GLU A 116 7.73 -12.77 0.45
CA GLU A 116 8.52 -12.16 1.52
C GLU A 116 8.77 -10.65 1.30
N VAL A 117 8.84 -10.21 0.03
CA VAL A 117 9.03 -8.81 -0.35
C VAL A 117 7.80 -7.98 0.02
N THR A 118 6.60 -8.54 -0.10
CA THR A 118 5.34 -7.89 0.30
C THR A 118 5.35 -7.55 1.79
N ALA A 119 5.71 -8.54 2.63
CA ALA A 119 5.76 -8.36 4.07
C ALA A 119 6.84 -7.34 4.48
N ALA A 120 8.02 -7.44 3.87
CA ALA A 120 9.12 -6.51 4.11
C ALA A 120 8.76 -5.07 3.73
N THR A 121 8.19 -4.89 2.55
CA THR A 121 7.75 -3.59 2.04
C THR A 121 6.68 -2.98 2.94
N THR A 122 5.66 -3.77 3.30
CA THR A 122 4.57 -3.34 4.19
C THR A 122 5.13 -2.80 5.50
N ARG A 123 6.01 -3.57 6.16
CA ARG A 123 6.64 -3.16 7.43
C ARG A 123 7.50 -1.90 7.28
N LEU A 124 8.34 -1.83 6.26
CA LEU A 124 9.24 -0.69 6.04
C LEU A 124 8.46 0.59 5.71
N MET A 125 7.33 0.47 5.01
CA MET A 125 6.39 1.57 4.77
C MET A 125 5.73 2.04 6.08
N GLU A 126 5.27 1.12 6.93
CA GLU A 126 4.68 1.46 8.25
C GLU A 126 5.63 2.28 9.12
N VAL A 127 6.90 1.88 9.19
CA VAL A 127 7.91 2.56 10.02
C VAL A 127 8.63 3.69 9.31
N SER A 128 8.22 4.04 8.07
CA SER A 128 8.85 5.08 7.25
C SER A 128 10.37 4.90 7.05
N LYS A 129 10.82 3.64 6.86
CA LYS A 129 12.23 3.27 6.61
C LYS A 129 12.45 2.60 5.26
N MET A 130 11.56 2.84 4.30
CA MET A 130 11.80 2.42 2.91
C MET A 130 13.13 2.99 2.40
N PRO A 131 13.92 2.21 1.63
CA PRO A 131 15.08 2.72 0.93
C PRO A 131 14.67 3.78 -0.10
N LYS A 132 15.64 4.61 -0.48
CA LYS A 132 15.50 5.53 -1.59
C LYS A 132 15.46 4.77 -2.91
N ALA A 133 14.78 5.35 -3.90
CA ALA A 133 14.74 4.80 -5.25
C ALA A 133 16.15 4.65 -5.84
N SER A 134 17.02 5.62 -5.60
CA SER A 134 18.42 5.62 -6.05
C SER A 134 19.20 4.42 -5.52
N GLU A 135 18.95 3.99 -4.28
CA GLU A 135 19.62 2.81 -3.70
C GLU A 135 19.29 1.54 -4.49
N VAL A 136 18.05 1.41 -4.98
CA VAL A 136 17.63 0.27 -5.80
C VAL A 136 18.16 0.40 -7.24
N ILE A 137 18.10 1.59 -7.82
CA ILE A 137 18.56 1.86 -9.19
C ILE A 137 20.05 1.54 -9.36
N ILE A 138 20.88 1.89 -8.39
CA ILE A 138 22.33 1.61 -8.44
C ILE A 138 22.69 0.20 -7.95
N GLY A 139 21.71 -0.60 -7.53
CA GLY A 139 21.92 -1.96 -7.03
C GLY A 139 22.49 -2.05 -5.60
N LEU A 140 22.46 -0.96 -4.82
CA LEU A 140 22.83 -0.98 -3.40
C LEU A 140 21.78 -1.72 -2.55
N VAL A 141 20.51 -1.67 -2.96
CA VAL A 141 19.41 -2.41 -2.35
C VAL A 141 18.71 -3.25 -3.41
N ASN A 142 18.47 -4.52 -3.07
CA ASN A 142 17.69 -5.49 -3.83
C ASN A 142 16.63 -6.14 -2.91
N ALA A 143 15.84 -7.07 -3.45
CA ALA A 143 14.76 -7.75 -2.72
C ALA A 143 15.26 -8.46 -1.45
N GLU A 144 16.42 -9.11 -1.52
CA GLU A 144 17.00 -9.82 -0.37
C GLU A 144 17.40 -8.85 0.75
N SER A 145 18.13 -7.78 0.41
CA SER A 145 18.54 -6.75 1.36
C SER A 145 17.36 -5.95 1.91
N LEU A 146 16.29 -5.77 1.13
CA LEU A 146 15.04 -5.15 1.59
C LEU A 146 14.37 -6.01 2.66
N VAL A 147 14.30 -7.32 2.44
CA VAL A 147 13.79 -8.29 3.42
C VAL A 147 14.64 -8.26 4.68
N ALA A 148 15.97 -8.32 4.56
CA ALA A 148 16.87 -8.23 5.71
C ALA A 148 16.67 -6.92 6.49
N ARG A 149 16.57 -5.77 5.79
CA ARG A 149 16.33 -4.45 6.41
C ARG A 149 15.03 -4.43 7.21
N SER A 150 13.97 -5.07 6.72
CA SER A 150 12.68 -5.12 7.42
C SER A 150 12.74 -5.88 8.75
N GLN A 151 13.68 -6.81 8.92
CA GLN A 151 13.84 -7.60 10.14
C GLN A 151 14.63 -6.84 11.23
N MET A 152 15.31 -5.75 10.88
CA MET A 152 16.14 -4.95 11.80
C MET A 152 15.39 -3.74 12.38
N VAL A 153 14.16 -3.50 11.96
CA VAL A 153 13.34 -2.34 12.33
C VAL A 153 12.13 -2.75 13.13
#